data_AF-A0A8K0ZUH0-F1
#
_entry.id   AF-A0A8K0ZUH0-F1
#
_cell.length_a   1.000
_cell.length_b   1.000
_cell.length_c   1.000
_cell.angle_alpha   90.00
_cell.angle_beta   90.00
_cell.angle_gamma   90.00
#
_symmetry.space_group_name_H-M   'P 1'
#
loop_
_entity.id
_entity.type
_entity.pdbx_description
1 polymer ?
#
loop_
_entity_poly.entity_id
_entity_poly.type
_entity_poly.pdbx_seq_one_letter_code
_entity_poly.pdbx_strand_id
1 'polypeptide(L)'
;NARLINVSGKLLGAHVAHAGLMVFWAGAMILFEVSHFVPEKPLYEQGFICMQHLASLGYGIGPGGEITTTVPYFAVGVIHLISSAVLGFGGIYHSLLGPDTLEESFPFFGYDWRDKNKMTTILGIHLILLGAGSLLFVAKAMYLGGVYDTWAPGGGDVRLITTPTLNPIVVFGYVFRSPFGGDGWIVSVNNMEDIVGGHVWIGVLSIIGGFWHIFTKPFAWARRAFVWSGEAYLSYSLAAISLMGLTASLYAWYNNTAYPSELYGPTGPEASQAQAFTFLVRDQRLGANVSSAQGPTGLGKYLMRSPSGEIIFGGETMRFWDLRAPWVEPLRGPNGLDINKIKNDIQPWQERRAAEYMTHAPLGSLNSVGGVATEINSVNYVSPRSWLCCSHFFLGFFFLVG
;
A
#
# COMPACT_ATOMS: atom_id res chain seq x y z
N ASN A 1 17.27 -4.65 25.76
CA ASN A 1 18.38 -4.29 24.84
C ASN A 1 19.10 -2.98 25.16
N ALA A 2 18.64 -2.14 26.11
CA ALA A 2 19.31 -0.87 26.48
C ALA A 2 20.80 -0.99 26.88
N ARG A 3 21.24 -2.17 27.34
CA ARG A 3 22.67 -2.43 27.64
C ARG A 3 23.60 -2.31 26.40
N LEU A 4 23.03 -2.32 25.19
CA LEU A 4 23.77 -2.26 23.93
C LEU A 4 24.04 -0.82 23.45
N ILE A 5 23.53 0.22 24.12
CA ILE A 5 23.60 1.62 23.65
C ILE A 5 25.03 2.03 23.28
N ASN A 6 26.02 1.62 24.08
CA ASN A 6 27.43 2.01 23.88
C ASN A 6 28.32 0.83 23.46
N VAL A 7 27.74 -0.24 22.90
CA VAL A 7 28.47 -1.46 22.49
C VAL A 7 28.25 -1.67 21.00
N SER A 8 28.86 -0.80 20.19
CA SER A 8 28.53 -0.58 18.78
C SER A 8 28.63 -1.83 17.90
N GLY A 9 29.59 -2.72 18.17
CA GLY A 9 29.75 -3.99 17.45
C GLY A 9 28.61 -4.97 17.73
N LYS A 10 28.25 -5.14 19.01
CA LYS A 10 27.10 -5.99 19.38
C LYS A 10 25.77 -5.39 18.93
N LEU A 11 25.62 -4.07 18.99
CA LEU A 11 24.42 -3.39 18.51
C LEU A 11 24.29 -3.51 16.99
N LEU A 12 25.38 -3.43 16.24
CA LEU A 12 25.40 -3.76 14.80
C LEU A 12 24.93 -5.21 14.58
N GLY A 13 25.48 -6.17 15.33
CA GLY A 13 25.06 -7.57 15.24
C GLY A 13 23.56 -7.75 15.47
N ALA A 14 22.99 -7.09 16.47
CA ALA A 14 21.56 -7.12 16.75
C ALA A 14 20.72 -6.56 15.59
N HIS A 15 21.13 -5.43 14.99
CA HIS A 15 20.43 -4.85 13.83
C HIS A 15 20.51 -5.75 12.59
N VAL A 16 21.68 -6.31 12.29
CA VAL A 16 21.89 -7.19 11.13
C VAL A 16 21.13 -8.51 11.30
N ALA A 17 21.12 -9.09 12.51
CA ALA A 17 20.32 -10.27 12.81
C ALA A 17 18.81 -9.99 12.66
N HIS A 18 18.34 -8.83 13.14
CA HIS A 18 16.95 -8.44 12.99
C HIS A 18 16.55 -8.22 11.51
N ALA A 19 17.44 -7.63 10.70
CA ALA A 19 17.25 -7.56 9.25
C ALA A 19 17.16 -8.96 8.62
N GLY A 20 17.98 -9.90 9.08
CA GLY A 20 17.88 -11.32 8.72
C GLY A 20 16.50 -11.91 9.02
N LEU A 21 15.90 -11.61 10.18
CA LEU A 21 14.54 -12.09 10.52
C LEU A 21 13.47 -11.52 9.59
N MET A 22 13.54 -10.23 9.24
CA MET A 22 12.59 -9.61 8.31
C MET A 22 12.69 -10.24 6.91
N VAL A 23 13.92 -10.43 6.41
CA VAL A 23 14.18 -11.04 5.10
C VAL A 23 13.81 -12.53 5.09
N PHE A 24 14.02 -13.23 6.22
CA PHE A 24 13.59 -14.62 6.40
C PHE A 24 12.06 -14.73 6.31
N TRP A 25 11.33 -13.87 7.04
CA TRP A 25 9.87 -13.85 6.98
C TRP A 25 9.37 -13.62 5.56
N ALA A 26 9.93 -12.65 4.83
CA ALA A 26 9.54 -12.38 3.45
C ALA A 26 9.74 -13.62 2.56
N GLY A 27 10.91 -14.27 2.63
CA GLY A 27 11.19 -15.46 1.84
C GLY A 27 10.30 -16.65 2.20
N ALA A 28 10.19 -16.96 3.49
CA ALA A 28 9.39 -18.07 3.98
C ALA A 28 7.89 -17.87 3.69
N MET A 29 7.37 -16.66 3.90
CA MET A 29 5.96 -16.34 3.68
C MET A 29 5.60 -16.41 2.20
N ILE A 30 6.42 -15.88 1.29
CA ILE A 30 6.18 -16.00 -0.16
C ILE A 30 6.18 -17.47 -0.60
N LEU A 31 7.14 -18.28 -0.12
CA LEU A 31 7.18 -19.72 -0.45
C LEU A 31 5.99 -20.48 0.13
N PHE A 32 5.50 -20.08 1.30
CA PHE A 32 4.28 -20.61 1.89
C PHE A 32 3.05 -20.27 1.04
N GLU A 33 2.88 -19.01 0.62
CA GLU A 33 1.76 -18.62 -0.25
C GLU A 33 1.81 -19.34 -1.59
N VAL A 34 2.99 -19.41 -2.22
CA VAL A 34 3.18 -20.16 -3.48
C VAL A 34 2.82 -21.63 -3.34
N SER A 35 3.11 -22.28 -2.19
CA SER A 35 2.77 -23.69 -1.98
C SER A 35 1.29 -23.95 -1.70
N HIS A 36 0.54 -22.91 -1.30
CA HIS A 36 -0.90 -22.99 -1.04
C HIS A 36 -1.75 -22.36 -2.15
N PHE A 37 -1.11 -21.78 -3.17
CA PHE A 37 -1.80 -21.06 -4.25
C PHE A 37 -2.60 -22.01 -5.13
N VAL A 38 -3.89 -21.69 -5.27
CA VAL A 38 -4.85 -22.31 -6.19
C VAL A 38 -5.13 -21.31 -7.32
N PRO A 39 -4.69 -21.58 -8.56
CA PRO A 39 -4.78 -20.63 -9.68
C PRO A 39 -6.19 -20.19 -10.05
N GLU A 40 -7.18 -21.06 -9.84
CA GLU A 40 -8.57 -20.81 -10.23
C GLU A 40 -9.33 -19.90 -9.24
N LYS A 41 -8.70 -19.54 -8.11
CA LYS A 41 -9.29 -18.67 -7.09
C LYS A 41 -8.65 -17.29 -7.09
N PRO A 42 -9.41 -16.21 -6.85
CA PRO A 42 -8.83 -14.89 -6.59
C PRO A 42 -7.84 -14.93 -5.42
N LEU A 43 -6.75 -14.13 -5.49
CA LEU A 43 -5.75 -14.09 -4.42
C LEU A 43 -6.35 -13.69 -3.07
N TYR A 44 -7.32 -12.77 -3.08
CA TYR A 44 -7.98 -12.29 -1.87
C TYR A 44 -8.87 -13.33 -1.18
N GLU A 45 -9.19 -14.46 -1.81
CA GLU A 45 -9.92 -15.57 -1.18
C GLU A 45 -9.02 -16.63 -0.53
N GLN A 46 -7.70 -16.43 -0.57
CA GLN A 46 -6.72 -17.45 -0.18
C GLN A 46 -5.89 -17.07 1.05
N GLY A 47 -6.18 -15.90 1.65
CA GLY A 47 -5.47 -15.43 2.85
C GLY A 47 -4.05 -14.96 2.59
N PHE A 48 -3.74 -14.60 1.34
CA PHE A 48 -2.42 -14.12 0.94
C PHE A 48 -2.29 -12.61 1.14
N ILE A 49 -1.06 -12.16 1.38
CA ILE A 49 -0.66 -10.76 1.39
C ILE A 49 0.62 -10.50 0.60
N CYS A 50 1.53 -11.46 0.42
CA CYS A 50 2.83 -11.22 -0.20
C CYS A 50 2.78 -11.33 -1.74
N MET A 51 2.11 -12.35 -2.28
CA MET A 51 1.96 -12.56 -3.72
C MET A 51 1.30 -11.37 -4.40
N GLN A 52 0.32 -10.72 -3.77
CA GLN A 52 -0.29 -9.51 -4.32
C GLN A 52 0.70 -8.36 -4.52
N HIS A 53 1.69 -8.20 -3.64
CA HIS A 53 2.68 -7.12 -3.78
C HIS A 53 3.58 -7.38 -5.00
N LEU A 54 3.96 -8.64 -5.25
CA LEU A 54 4.76 -9.01 -6.43
C LEU A 54 3.94 -8.91 -7.72
N ALA A 55 2.68 -9.33 -7.68
CA ALA A 55 1.76 -9.20 -8.79
C ALA A 55 1.50 -7.72 -9.15
N SER A 56 1.38 -6.83 -8.15
CA SER A 56 1.26 -5.38 -8.36
C SER A 56 2.48 -4.79 -9.09
N LEU A 57 3.68 -5.36 -8.88
CA LEU A 57 4.89 -5.02 -9.63
C LEU A 57 4.93 -5.59 -11.05
N GLY A 58 3.86 -6.25 -11.52
CA GLY A 58 3.74 -6.81 -12.86
C GLY A 58 4.48 -8.15 -13.06
N TYR A 59 4.88 -8.83 -11.98
CA TYR A 59 5.45 -10.18 -12.08
C TYR A 59 4.36 -11.23 -12.11
N GLY A 60 4.41 -12.16 -13.07
CA GLY A 60 3.55 -13.36 -13.05
C GLY A 60 2.04 -13.11 -13.18
N ILE A 61 1.65 -11.90 -13.59
CA ILE A 61 0.27 -11.44 -13.73
C ILE A 61 0.00 -11.02 -15.18
N GLY A 62 -1.24 -11.16 -15.63
CA GLY A 62 -1.71 -10.75 -16.94
C GLY A 62 -3.02 -9.94 -16.88
N PRO A 63 -3.73 -9.84 -18.03
CA PRO A 63 -4.97 -9.09 -18.14
C PRO A 63 -6.02 -9.52 -17.11
N GLY A 64 -6.76 -8.55 -16.57
CA GLY A 64 -7.78 -8.78 -15.55
C GLY A 64 -7.24 -9.21 -14.18
N GLY A 65 -5.92 -9.25 -14.01
CA GLY A 65 -5.26 -9.67 -12.77
C GLY A 65 -5.03 -11.17 -12.65
N GLU A 66 -5.17 -11.91 -13.75
CA GLU A 66 -4.93 -13.36 -13.78
C GLU A 66 -3.45 -13.69 -13.50
N ILE A 67 -3.20 -14.66 -12.63
CA ILE A 67 -1.85 -15.12 -12.32
C ILE A 67 -1.42 -16.16 -13.35
N THR A 68 -0.60 -15.74 -14.31
CA THR A 68 -0.17 -16.56 -15.46
C THR A 68 1.00 -17.48 -15.14
N THR A 69 1.82 -17.13 -14.15
CA THR A 69 2.93 -17.98 -13.68
C THR A 69 3.37 -17.61 -12.27
N THR A 70 3.72 -18.61 -11.46
CA THR A 70 4.24 -18.43 -10.10
C THR A 70 5.76 -18.44 -10.00
N VAL A 71 6.47 -18.67 -11.11
CA VAL A 71 7.94 -18.77 -11.14
C VAL A 71 8.62 -17.52 -10.58
N PRO A 72 8.20 -16.28 -10.91
CA PRO A 72 8.79 -15.09 -10.30
C PRO A 72 8.62 -15.04 -8.78
N TYR A 73 7.46 -15.45 -8.27
CA TYR A 73 7.17 -15.45 -6.83
C TYR A 73 8.05 -16.47 -6.10
N PHE A 74 8.18 -17.68 -6.65
CA PHE A 74 9.09 -18.70 -6.13
C PHE A 74 10.53 -18.20 -6.10
N ALA A 75 11.01 -17.61 -7.21
CA ALA A 75 12.36 -17.07 -7.30
C ALA A 75 12.62 -15.99 -6.24
N VAL A 76 11.69 -15.04 -6.07
CA VAL A 76 11.78 -14.00 -5.03
C VAL A 76 11.82 -14.62 -3.65
N GLY A 77 10.96 -15.60 -3.36
CA GLY A 77 10.93 -16.32 -2.09
C GLY A 77 12.26 -17.00 -1.76
N VAL A 78 12.85 -17.72 -2.72
CA VAL A 78 14.16 -18.39 -2.57
C VAL A 78 15.29 -17.37 -2.36
N ILE A 79 15.33 -16.29 -3.14
CA ILE A 79 16.36 -15.25 -3.02
C ILE A 79 16.33 -14.62 -1.63
N HIS A 80 15.14 -14.28 -1.11
CA HIS A 80 15.00 -13.73 0.24
C HIS A 80 15.42 -14.77 1.29
N LEU A 81 14.96 -16.01 1.18
CA LEU A 81 15.29 -17.05 2.16
C LEU A 81 16.81 -17.30 2.24
N ILE A 82 17.51 -17.38 1.11
CA ILE A 82 18.97 -17.54 1.07
C ILE A 82 19.67 -16.30 1.62
N SER A 83 19.25 -15.10 1.22
CA SER A 83 19.82 -13.83 1.70
C SER A 83 19.69 -13.69 3.23
N SER A 84 18.58 -14.17 3.79
CA SER A 84 18.35 -14.15 5.24
C SER A 84 19.37 -14.95 6.03
N ALA A 85 19.89 -16.05 5.48
CA ALA A 85 20.93 -16.85 6.12
C ALA A 85 22.26 -16.09 6.18
N VAL A 86 22.61 -15.34 5.13
CA VAL A 86 23.81 -14.49 5.10
C VAL A 86 23.71 -13.38 6.14
N LEU A 87 22.56 -12.70 6.22
CA LEU A 87 22.31 -11.68 7.22
C LEU A 87 22.32 -12.26 8.65
N GLY A 88 21.67 -13.41 8.86
CA GLY A 88 21.66 -14.10 10.14
C GLY A 88 23.07 -14.48 10.60
N PHE A 89 23.90 -15.01 9.69
CA PHE A 89 25.29 -15.32 9.98
C PHE A 89 26.10 -14.08 10.39
N GLY A 90 26.02 -13.00 9.61
CA GLY A 90 26.68 -11.74 9.94
C GLY A 90 26.21 -11.15 11.28
N GLY A 91 24.90 -11.22 11.54
CA GLY A 91 24.30 -10.77 12.80
C GLY A 91 24.79 -11.56 14.02
N ILE A 92 24.84 -12.90 13.92
CA ILE A 92 25.37 -13.77 14.98
C ILE A 92 26.85 -13.49 15.21
N TYR A 93 27.64 -13.41 14.14
CA TYR A 93 29.06 -13.11 14.22
C TYR A 93 29.31 -11.80 14.98
N HIS A 94 28.70 -10.69 14.56
CA HIS A 94 28.90 -9.39 15.20
C HIS A 94 28.32 -9.32 16.63
N SER A 95 27.30 -10.12 16.94
CA SER A 95 26.73 -10.15 18.30
C SER A 95 27.60 -10.91 19.30
N LEU A 96 28.24 -12.00 18.86
CA LEU A 96 28.86 -12.99 19.76
C LEU A 96 30.38 -13.14 19.62
N LEU A 97 30.92 -12.98 18.41
CA LEU A 97 32.32 -13.30 18.09
C LEU A 97 33.15 -12.07 17.68
N GLY A 98 32.52 -11.09 17.03
CA GLY A 98 33.16 -9.85 16.64
C GLY A 98 33.54 -8.97 17.84
N PRO A 99 34.28 -7.88 17.60
CA PRO A 99 34.64 -6.94 18.66
C PRO A 99 33.39 -6.27 19.24
N ASP A 100 33.39 -6.06 20.55
CA ASP A 100 32.26 -5.45 21.27
C ASP A 100 32.04 -3.98 20.83
N THR A 101 33.12 -3.26 20.58
CA THR A 101 33.17 -1.87 20.12
C THR A 101 33.95 -1.76 18.81
N LEU A 102 33.57 -0.81 17.95
CA LEU A 102 34.18 -0.63 16.63
C LEU A 102 35.11 0.58 16.54
N GLU A 103 35.08 1.45 17.55
CA GLU A 103 35.70 2.78 17.54
C GLU A 103 37.23 2.73 17.41
N GLU A 104 37.89 1.78 18.08
CA GLU A 104 39.35 1.65 18.08
C GLU A 104 39.86 0.92 16.83
N SER A 105 39.26 -0.24 16.53
CA SER A 105 39.72 -1.13 15.46
C SER A 105 39.29 -0.65 14.07
N PHE A 106 38.14 0.03 13.97
CA PHE A 106 37.53 0.42 12.70
C PHE A 106 36.91 1.82 12.76
N PRO A 107 37.73 2.90 12.78
CA PRO A 107 37.24 4.28 12.99
C PRO A 107 36.17 4.75 11.99
N PHE A 108 36.18 4.23 10.76
CA PHE A 108 35.13 4.50 9.78
C PHE A 108 33.77 3.95 10.21
N PHE A 109 33.71 2.78 10.87
CA PHE A 109 32.48 2.13 11.31
C PHE A 109 32.10 2.46 12.76
N GLY A 110 33.06 2.76 13.63
CA GLY A 110 32.79 3.21 15.00
C GLY A 110 32.11 4.58 15.07
N TYR A 111 31.30 4.82 16.10
CA TYR A 111 30.55 6.07 16.22
C TYR A 111 30.24 6.41 17.69
N ASP A 112 30.11 7.71 17.97
CA ASP A 112 29.50 8.22 19.20
C ASP A 112 28.15 8.85 18.83
N TRP A 113 27.08 8.49 19.54
CA TRP A 113 25.76 9.10 19.38
C TRP A 113 25.77 10.63 19.50
N ARG A 114 26.74 11.20 20.21
CA ARG A 114 26.92 12.65 20.37
C ARG A 114 27.70 13.30 19.23
N ASP A 115 28.42 12.52 18.43
CA ASP A 115 29.07 13.00 17.20
C ASP A 115 28.01 13.24 16.12
N LYS A 116 27.54 14.48 16.13
CA LYS A 116 26.50 14.96 15.20
C LYS A 116 26.91 14.84 13.74
N ASN A 117 28.22 14.93 13.44
CA ASN A 117 28.71 14.80 12.07
C ASN A 117 28.68 13.34 11.62
N LYS A 118 29.14 12.41 12.47
CA LYS A 118 29.06 10.97 12.17
C LYS A 118 27.61 10.51 12.02
N MET A 119 26.70 11.01 12.86
CA MET A 119 25.27 10.73 12.75
C MET A 119 24.67 11.22 11.42
N THR A 120 24.97 12.45 10.98
CA THR A 120 24.49 12.93 9.68
C THR A 120 25.15 12.21 8.51
N THR A 121 26.41 11.79 8.62
CA THR A 121 27.06 10.96 7.60
C THR A 121 26.35 9.60 7.43
N ILE A 122 26.06 8.88 8.52
CA ILE A 122 25.35 7.59 8.46
C ILE A 122 23.93 7.78 7.90
N LEU A 123 23.20 8.80 8.38
CA LEU A 123 21.89 9.17 7.83
C LEU A 123 21.98 9.43 6.32
N GLY A 124 22.97 10.20 5.88
CA GLY A 124 23.12 10.57 4.48
C GLY A 124 23.42 9.38 3.57
N ILE A 125 24.23 8.43 4.04
CA ILE A 125 24.46 7.15 3.33
C ILE A 125 23.14 6.38 3.18
N HIS A 126 22.37 6.24 4.27
CA HIS A 126 21.08 5.54 4.22
C HIS A 126 20.06 6.24 3.31
N LEU A 127 20.02 7.58 3.29
CA LEU A 127 19.17 8.34 2.37
C LEU A 127 19.52 8.08 0.89
N ILE A 128 20.81 7.98 0.55
CA ILE A 128 21.24 7.61 -0.80
C ILE A 128 20.77 6.20 -1.16
N LEU A 129 20.91 5.23 -0.23
CA LEU A 129 20.45 3.85 -0.45
C LEU A 129 18.92 3.77 -0.62
N LEU A 130 18.15 4.50 0.19
CA LEU A 130 16.70 4.61 0.05
C LEU A 130 16.31 5.27 -1.29
N GLY A 131 17.03 6.31 -1.70
CA GLY A 131 16.81 6.96 -2.98
C GLY A 131 17.08 6.03 -4.16
N ALA A 132 18.14 5.23 -4.09
CA ALA A 132 18.40 4.17 -5.07
C ALA A 132 17.27 3.12 -5.10
N GLY A 133 16.76 2.69 -3.94
CA GLY A 133 15.60 1.80 -3.84
C GLY A 133 14.34 2.36 -4.52
N SER A 134 14.04 3.64 -4.30
CA SER A 134 12.93 4.33 -4.99
C SER A 134 13.11 4.33 -6.52
N LEU A 135 14.33 4.57 -7.00
CA LEU A 135 14.64 4.56 -8.43
C LEU A 135 14.67 3.15 -9.03
N LEU A 136 14.89 2.09 -8.24
CA LEU A 136 14.71 0.70 -8.71
C LEU A 136 13.24 0.41 -9.04
N PHE A 137 12.29 0.91 -8.26
CA PHE A 137 10.87 0.84 -8.60
C PHE A 137 10.56 1.62 -9.89
N VAL A 138 11.11 2.83 -10.04
CA VAL A 138 10.98 3.60 -11.30
C VAL A 138 11.53 2.79 -12.48
N ALA A 139 12.71 2.19 -12.34
CA ALA A 139 13.29 1.36 -13.38
C ALA A 139 12.40 0.14 -13.72
N LYS A 140 11.79 -0.49 -12.71
CA LYS A 140 10.82 -1.57 -12.91
C LYS A 140 9.64 -1.12 -13.76
N ALA A 141 9.01 0.00 -13.38
CA ALA A 141 7.80 0.51 -14.02
C ALA A 141 8.04 1.07 -15.43
N MET A 142 9.20 1.69 -15.67
CA MET A 142 9.49 2.35 -16.96
C MET A 142 10.21 1.44 -17.96
N TYR A 143 11.05 0.52 -17.50
CA TYR A 143 12.01 -0.18 -18.36
C TYR A 143 12.02 -1.70 -18.22
N LEU A 144 11.59 -2.26 -17.08
CA LEU A 144 11.67 -3.70 -16.82
C LEU A 144 10.29 -4.35 -16.75
N GLY A 145 9.58 -4.36 -17.88
CA GLY A 145 8.31 -5.06 -18.04
C GLY A 145 7.10 -4.38 -17.42
N GLY A 146 7.24 -3.23 -16.77
CA GLY A 146 6.10 -2.41 -16.33
C GLY A 146 5.55 -2.78 -14.95
N VAL A 147 4.36 -2.30 -14.65
CA VAL A 147 3.63 -2.53 -13.39
C VAL A 147 2.16 -2.79 -13.71
N TYR A 148 1.45 -3.47 -12.82
CA TYR A 148 0.03 -3.72 -13.01
C TYR A 148 -0.76 -2.42 -12.83
N ASP A 149 -1.55 -2.04 -13.83
CA ASP A 149 -2.42 -0.87 -13.79
C ASP A 149 -3.88 -1.31 -13.92
N THR A 150 -4.64 -1.25 -12.82
CA THR A 150 -6.08 -1.55 -12.81
C THR A 150 -6.89 -0.58 -13.70
N TRP A 151 -6.33 0.59 -14.01
CA TRP A 151 -6.95 1.63 -14.83
C TRP A 151 -6.56 1.56 -16.31
N ALA A 152 -5.82 0.52 -16.72
CA ALA A 152 -5.47 0.34 -18.12
C ALA A 152 -6.73 0.34 -19.03
N PRO A 153 -6.71 1.05 -20.17
CA PRO A 153 -7.85 1.08 -21.08
C PRO A 153 -8.24 -0.31 -21.56
N GLY A 154 -9.50 -0.71 -21.36
CA GLY A 154 -10.00 -2.04 -21.70
C GLY A 154 -9.98 -3.05 -20.56
N GLY A 155 -9.45 -2.70 -19.39
CA GLY A 155 -9.36 -3.54 -18.20
C GLY A 155 -7.93 -3.60 -17.66
N GLY A 156 -7.79 -3.92 -16.38
CA GLY A 156 -6.48 -3.88 -15.71
C GLY A 156 -5.47 -4.82 -16.35
N ASP A 157 -4.25 -4.34 -16.59
CA ASP A 157 -3.17 -5.11 -17.24
C ASP A 157 -1.80 -4.55 -16.84
N VAL A 158 -0.74 -5.31 -17.10
CA VAL A 158 0.64 -4.84 -16.93
C VAL A 158 0.98 -3.88 -18.06
N ARG A 159 1.47 -2.68 -17.71
CA ARG A 159 1.98 -1.74 -18.70
C ARG A 159 3.24 -1.03 -18.27
N LEU A 160 4.01 -0.60 -19.26
CA LEU A 160 5.13 0.31 -19.08
C LEU A 160 4.61 1.74 -18.84
N ILE A 161 5.23 2.42 -17.88
CA ILE A 161 4.95 3.83 -17.60
C ILE A 161 5.95 4.68 -18.39
N THR A 162 5.55 5.14 -19.56
CA THR A 162 6.45 5.88 -20.47
C THR A 162 6.52 7.38 -20.18
N THR A 163 5.51 7.92 -19.50
CA THR A 163 5.35 9.37 -19.26
C THR A 163 5.04 9.66 -17.78
N PRO A 164 5.96 9.34 -16.84
CA PRO A 164 5.74 9.61 -15.43
C PRO A 164 5.53 11.12 -15.17
N THR A 165 4.65 11.45 -14.22
CA THR A 165 4.33 12.85 -13.90
C THR A 165 5.48 13.52 -13.15
N LEU A 166 6.25 14.35 -13.86
CA LEU A 166 7.35 15.13 -13.25
C LEU A 166 6.94 16.55 -12.85
N ASN A 167 5.73 16.99 -13.20
CA ASN A 167 5.25 18.32 -12.83
C ASN A 167 5.15 18.45 -11.30
N PRO A 168 5.96 19.32 -10.65
CA PRO A 168 6.00 19.43 -9.20
C PRO A 168 4.68 19.91 -8.61
N ILE A 169 3.88 20.68 -9.37
CA ILE A 169 2.58 21.17 -8.90
C ILE A 169 1.62 20.00 -8.68
N VAL A 170 1.66 18.97 -9.52
CA VAL A 170 0.84 17.77 -9.36
C VAL A 170 1.38 16.92 -8.22
N VAL A 171 2.67 16.58 -8.25
CA VAL A 171 3.30 15.66 -7.29
C VAL A 171 3.23 16.19 -5.86
N PHE A 172 3.68 17.43 -5.62
CA PHE A 172 3.60 18.04 -4.28
C PHE A 172 2.19 18.52 -3.95
N GLY A 173 1.33 18.71 -4.94
CA GLY A 173 -0.09 19.00 -4.74
C GLY A 173 -0.77 17.95 -3.86
N TYR A 174 -0.46 16.66 -4.04
CA TYR A 174 -0.98 15.59 -3.19
C TYR A 174 -0.63 15.76 -1.70
N VAL A 175 0.57 16.25 -1.38
CA VAL A 175 1.04 16.43 0.01
C VAL A 175 0.22 17.49 0.74
N PHE A 176 -0.28 18.49 0.03
CA PHE A 176 -1.06 19.60 0.58
C PHE A 176 -2.58 19.44 0.46
N ARG A 177 -3.06 18.30 -0.08
CA ARG A 177 -4.50 17.99 -0.10
C ARG A 177 -5.03 17.73 1.30
N SER A 178 -6.31 18.07 1.49
CA SER A 178 -7.03 17.74 2.72
C SER A 178 -7.07 16.21 2.93
N PRO A 179 -6.94 15.71 4.17
CA PRO A 179 -7.09 14.29 4.47
C PRO A 179 -8.56 13.84 4.59
N PHE A 180 -9.52 14.75 4.43
CA PHE A 180 -10.95 14.45 4.55
C PHE A 180 -11.55 13.86 3.25
N GLY A 181 -12.82 13.44 3.33
CA GLY A 181 -13.57 12.88 2.18
C GLY A 181 -13.55 13.82 0.97
N GLY A 182 -13.59 13.23 -0.23
CA GLY A 182 -13.41 13.93 -1.51
C GLY A 182 -11.95 14.22 -1.91
N ASP A 183 -11.06 14.54 -0.95
CA ASP A 183 -9.67 14.93 -1.24
C ASP A 183 -8.65 13.82 -0.94
N GLY A 184 -8.70 13.22 0.25
CA GLY A 184 -7.95 12.00 0.59
C GLY A 184 -6.42 12.09 0.64
N TRP A 185 -5.82 13.27 0.79
CA TRP A 185 -4.35 13.48 0.89
C TRP A 185 -3.58 12.67 -0.19
N ILE A 186 -2.43 12.07 0.13
CA ILE A 186 -1.66 11.22 -0.79
C ILE A 186 -2.37 9.89 -1.10
N VAL A 187 -3.29 9.43 -0.24
CA VAL A 187 -4.08 8.19 -0.44
C VAL A 187 -4.97 8.30 -1.68
N SER A 188 -5.27 9.52 -2.14
CA SER A 188 -6.06 9.79 -3.35
C SER A 188 -5.34 9.56 -4.68
N VAL A 189 -4.04 9.23 -4.68
CA VAL A 189 -3.31 8.97 -5.93
C VAL A 189 -3.99 7.86 -6.73
N ASN A 190 -4.33 8.15 -7.98
CA ASN A 190 -5.28 7.33 -8.76
C ASN A 190 -4.79 6.94 -10.16
N ASN A 191 -3.51 7.10 -10.45
CA ASN A 191 -2.89 6.67 -11.70
C ASN A 191 -1.41 6.31 -11.47
N MET A 192 -0.86 5.48 -12.35
CA MET A 192 0.53 4.99 -12.23
C MET A 192 1.58 6.04 -12.62
N GLU A 193 1.26 6.99 -13.49
CA GLU A 193 2.15 8.09 -13.87
C GLU A 193 2.53 8.93 -12.65
N ASP A 194 1.57 9.26 -11.79
CA ASP A 194 1.78 10.02 -10.56
C ASP A 194 2.52 9.20 -9.51
N ILE A 195 2.22 7.91 -9.37
CA ILE A 195 2.96 7.02 -8.45
C ILE A 195 4.43 6.94 -8.87
N VAL A 196 4.72 6.64 -10.13
CA VAL A 196 6.10 6.54 -10.63
C VAL A 196 6.81 7.89 -10.60
N GLY A 197 6.13 8.96 -11.03
CA GLY A 197 6.66 10.33 -10.97
C GLY A 197 7.00 10.78 -9.55
N GLY A 198 6.15 10.45 -8.57
CA GLY A 198 6.42 10.65 -7.15
C GLY A 198 7.69 9.92 -6.69
N HIS A 199 7.89 8.66 -7.11
CA HIS A 199 9.11 7.92 -6.77
C HIS A 199 10.37 8.46 -7.45
N VAL A 200 10.25 9.10 -8.63
CA VAL A 200 11.37 9.87 -9.23
C VAL A 200 11.75 11.02 -8.30
N TRP A 201 10.77 11.82 -7.87
CA TRP A 201 11.01 12.93 -6.93
C TRP A 201 11.61 12.46 -5.60
N ILE A 202 11.03 11.45 -4.97
CA ILE A 202 11.53 10.89 -3.71
C ILE A 202 12.94 10.32 -3.87
N GLY A 203 13.22 9.62 -4.98
CA GLY A 203 14.54 9.07 -5.28
C GLY A 203 15.61 10.16 -5.39
N VAL A 204 15.35 11.18 -6.21
CA VAL A 204 16.27 12.31 -6.42
C VAL A 204 16.46 13.12 -5.15
N LEU A 205 15.38 13.48 -4.45
CA LEU A 205 15.46 14.25 -3.20
C LEU A 205 16.20 13.52 -2.10
N SER A 206 16.01 12.20 -1.98
CA SER A 206 16.72 11.39 -0.97
C SER A 206 18.22 11.32 -1.27
N ILE A 207 18.61 11.18 -2.55
CA ILE A 207 20.04 11.17 -2.95
C ILE A 207 20.68 12.54 -2.70
N ILE A 208 20.03 13.63 -3.12
CA ILE A 208 20.54 14.99 -2.91
C ILE A 208 20.62 15.29 -1.41
N GLY A 209 19.56 14.99 -0.64
CA GLY A 209 19.53 15.14 0.80
C GLY A 209 20.59 14.29 1.51
N GLY A 210 20.87 13.10 0.98
CA GLY A 210 21.91 12.22 1.50
C GLY A 210 23.31 12.80 1.32
N PHE A 211 23.65 13.28 0.12
CA PHE A 211 24.91 14.01 -0.11
C PHE A 211 25.00 15.27 0.76
N TRP A 212 23.92 16.03 0.87
CA TRP A 212 23.85 17.19 1.75
C TRP A 212 24.21 16.82 3.19
N HIS A 213 23.61 15.77 3.76
CA HIS A 213 23.89 15.34 5.13
C HIS A 213 25.30 14.76 5.34
N ILE A 214 25.90 14.16 4.30
CA ILE A 214 27.31 13.71 4.34
C ILE A 214 28.27 14.91 4.38
N PHE A 215 28.01 15.94 3.57
CA PHE A 215 28.92 17.08 3.41
C PHE A 215 28.62 18.28 4.32
N THR A 216 27.59 18.19 5.17
CA THR A 216 27.24 19.26 6.11
C THR A 216 27.15 18.77 7.55
N LYS A 217 27.12 19.73 8.47
CA LYS A 217 26.95 19.49 9.91
C LYS A 217 25.70 20.22 10.40
N PRO A 218 25.01 19.71 11.45
CA PRO A 218 23.84 20.39 11.98
C PRO A 218 24.12 21.85 12.35
N PHE A 219 23.30 22.74 11.80
CA PHE A 219 23.35 24.17 12.07
C PHE A 219 23.08 24.50 13.53
N ALA A 220 23.47 25.70 13.96
CA ALA A 220 23.36 26.11 15.36
C ALA A 220 21.92 26.02 15.91
N TRP A 221 20.91 26.35 15.10
CA TRP A 221 19.51 26.25 15.52
C TRP A 221 19.08 24.78 15.71
N ALA A 222 19.46 23.88 14.81
CA ALA A 222 19.12 22.45 14.92
C ALA A 222 19.77 21.83 16.15
N ARG A 223 21.04 22.19 16.44
CA ARG A 223 21.73 21.74 17.66
C ARG A 223 21.02 22.14 18.96
N ARG A 224 20.31 23.28 18.96
CA ARG A 224 19.53 23.76 20.10
C ARG A 224 18.13 23.16 20.18
N ALA A 225 17.56 22.73 19.06
CA ALA A 225 16.20 22.21 18.98
C ALA A 225 16.10 20.72 19.32
N PHE A 226 17.12 19.93 19.00
CA PHE A 226 17.09 18.47 19.17
C PHE A 226 17.92 17.99 20.36
N VAL A 227 17.50 16.86 20.93
CA VAL A 227 18.31 16.03 21.83
C VAL A 227 19.19 15.09 21.01
N TRP A 228 20.47 14.98 21.37
CA TRP A 228 21.50 14.25 20.63
C TRP A 228 21.98 13.02 21.41
N SER A 229 21.16 11.96 21.42
CA SER A 229 21.44 10.67 22.03
C SER A 229 20.83 9.55 21.20
N GLY A 230 21.35 8.32 21.33
CA GLY A 230 20.81 7.16 20.60
C GLY A 230 19.32 6.91 20.89
N GLU A 231 18.89 7.11 22.14
CA GLU A 231 17.48 6.99 22.54
C GLU A 231 16.60 8.07 21.90
N ALA A 232 17.08 9.32 21.80
CA ALA A 232 16.34 10.38 21.12
C ALA A 232 16.22 10.11 19.61
N TYR A 233 17.27 9.60 18.96
CA TYR A 233 17.19 9.24 17.54
C TYR A 233 16.22 8.07 17.29
N LEU A 234 16.21 7.10 18.20
CA LEU A 234 15.22 6.03 18.19
C LEU A 234 13.81 6.61 18.30
N SER A 235 13.52 7.52 19.25
CA SER A 235 12.17 8.08 19.42
C SER A 235 11.70 8.89 18.21
N TYR A 236 12.57 9.66 17.56
CA TYR A 236 12.23 10.34 16.31
C TYR A 236 11.84 9.34 15.20
N SER A 237 12.54 8.20 15.15
CA SER A 237 12.27 7.13 14.18
C SER A 237 10.98 6.38 14.51
N LEU A 238 10.68 6.14 15.79
CA LEU A 238 9.42 5.53 16.24
C LEU A 238 8.22 6.39 15.83
N ALA A 239 8.29 7.70 16.06
CA ALA A 239 7.25 8.63 15.62
C ALA A 239 7.07 8.63 14.09
N ALA A 240 8.17 8.59 13.31
CA ALA A 240 8.10 8.50 11.85
C ALA A 240 7.47 7.17 11.37
N ILE A 241 7.84 6.04 11.98
CA ILE A 241 7.28 4.72 11.66
C ILE A 241 5.81 4.63 12.06
N SER A 242 5.39 5.26 13.16
CA SER A 242 3.99 5.38 13.55
C SER A 242 3.16 6.05 12.44
N LEU A 243 3.62 7.20 11.94
CA LEU A 243 2.96 7.90 10.85
C LEU A 243 2.90 7.05 9.57
N MET A 244 3.99 6.35 9.23
CA MET A 244 4.02 5.45 8.07
C MET A 244 3.04 4.28 8.24
N GLY A 245 2.96 3.66 9.42
CA GLY A 245 2.04 2.56 9.71
C GLY A 245 0.57 2.97 9.64
N LEU A 246 0.22 4.13 10.23
CA LEU A 246 -1.14 4.68 10.13
C LEU A 246 -1.48 5.04 8.68
N THR A 247 -0.55 5.64 7.94
CA THR A 247 -0.75 5.95 6.52
C THR A 247 -0.92 4.69 5.67
N ALA A 248 -0.13 3.65 5.90
CA ALA A 248 -0.25 2.36 5.22
C ALA A 248 -1.62 1.69 5.47
N SER A 249 -2.14 1.79 6.70
CA SER A 249 -3.49 1.29 7.01
C SER A 249 -4.57 1.96 6.17
N LEU A 250 -4.49 3.28 5.98
CA LEU A 250 -5.42 4.05 5.15
C LEU A 250 -5.26 3.73 3.65
N TYR A 251 -4.02 3.58 3.16
CA TYR A 251 -3.76 3.14 1.78
C TYR A 251 -4.40 1.79 1.48
N ALA A 252 -4.17 0.78 2.33
CA ALA A 252 -4.73 -0.55 2.14
C ALA A 252 -6.27 -0.55 2.17
N TRP A 253 -6.86 0.35 2.95
CA TRP A 253 -8.31 0.46 3.11
C TRP A 253 -9.02 1.18 1.96
N TYR A 254 -8.44 2.27 1.45
CA TYR A 254 -9.12 3.16 0.50
C TYR A 254 -8.57 3.14 -0.92
N ASN A 255 -7.26 2.98 -1.10
CA ASN A 255 -6.66 3.11 -2.41
C ASN A 255 -6.85 1.80 -3.20
N ASN A 256 -7.36 1.90 -4.43
CA ASN A 256 -7.51 0.77 -5.34
C ASN A 256 -6.54 0.84 -6.55
N THR A 257 -5.61 1.80 -6.55
CA THR A 257 -4.60 1.96 -7.61
C THR A 257 -3.31 1.25 -7.25
N ALA A 258 -2.68 1.65 -6.14
CA ALA A 258 -1.51 0.99 -5.57
C ALA A 258 -1.86 -0.36 -4.90
N TYR A 259 -3.13 -0.56 -4.54
CA TYR A 259 -3.68 -1.84 -4.08
C TYR A 259 -4.83 -2.27 -5.00
N PRO A 260 -4.56 -2.82 -6.19
CA PRO A 260 -5.60 -3.22 -7.15
C PRO A 260 -6.63 -4.18 -6.55
N SER A 261 -7.91 -3.90 -6.76
CA SER A 261 -8.98 -4.74 -6.20
C SER A 261 -9.05 -6.14 -6.81
N GLU A 262 -8.47 -6.35 -7.99
CA GLU A 262 -8.21 -7.68 -8.56
C GLU A 262 -7.35 -8.58 -7.66
N LEU A 263 -6.45 -7.98 -6.88
CA LEU A 263 -5.47 -8.70 -6.04
C LEU A 263 -5.88 -8.71 -4.57
N TYR A 264 -6.34 -7.56 -4.07
CA TYR A 264 -6.63 -7.34 -2.65
C TYR A 264 -8.12 -7.46 -2.29
N GLY A 265 -8.99 -7.66 -3.29
CA GLY A 265 -10.44 -7.60 -3.13
C GLY A 265 -10.95 -6.15 -3.09
N PRO A 266 -12.27 -5.95 -3.08
CA PRO A 266 -12.85 -4.61 -3.07
C PRO A 266 -12.54 -3.86 -1.76
N THR A 267 -12.42 -2.54 -1.85
CA THR A 267 -12.48 -1.69 -0.65
C THR A 267 -13.88 -1.72 -0.03
N GLY A 268 -14.02 -1.26 1.22
CA GLY A 268 -15.34 -1.10 1.85
C GLY A 268 -16.29 -0.20 1.03
N PRO A 269 -15.86 1.01 0.63
CA PRO A 269 -16.61 1.87 -0.28
C PRO A 269 -16.98 1.16 -1.61
N GLU A 270 -16.05 0.41 -2.19
CA GLU A 270 -16.25 -0.30 -3.45
C GLU A 270 -17.31 -1.39 -3.37
N ALA A 271 -17.26 -2.25 -2.35
CA ALA A 271 -18.26 -3.29 -2.13
C ALA A 271 -19.66 -2.72 -1.89
N SER A 272 -19.75 -1.60 -1.16
CA SER A 272 -21.02 -0.92 -0.89
C SER A 272 -21.64 -0.32 -2.16
N GLN A 273 -20.84 0.34 -2.99
CA GLN A 273 -21.31 0.90 -4.27
C GLN A 273 -21.66 -0.23 -5.25
N ALA A 274 -20.90 -1.33 -5.25
CA ALA A 274 -21.17 -2.52 -6.04
C ALA A 274 -22.51 -3.18 -5.69
N GLN A 275 -22.89 -3.19 -4.40
CA GLN A 275 -24.22 -3.63 -3.96
C GLN A 275 -25.34 -2.77 -4.57
N ALA A 276 -25.22 -1.44 -4.47
CA ALA A 276 -26.22 -0.53 -5.02
C ALA A 276 -26.36 -0.68 -6.54
N PHE A 277 -25.23 -0.79 -7.24
CA PHE A 277 -25.19 -1.03 -8.68
C PHE A 277 -25.88 -2.36 -9.06
N THR A 278 -25.60 -3.45 -8.35
CA THR A 278 -26.16 -4.78 -8.63
C THR A 278 -27.69 -4.76 -8.57
N PHE A 279 -28.27 -4.16 -7.53
CA PHE A 279 -29.72 -4.07 -7.40
C PHE A 279 -30.36 -3.07 -8.36
N LEU A 280 -29.64 -1.98 -8.71
CA LEU A 280 -30.08 -1.05 -9.75
C LEU A 280 -30.24 -1.79 -11.09
N VAL A 281 -29.21 -2.52 -11.52
CA VAL A 281 -29.24 -3.29 -12.79
C VAL A 281 -30.36 -4.31 -12.79
N ARG A 282 -30.49 -5.09 -11.71
CA ARG A 282 -31.54 -6.10 -11.57
C ARG A 282 -32.92 -5.47 -11.73
N ASP A 283 -33.20 -4.42 -10.98
CA ASP A 283 -34.54 -3.81 -10.96
C ASP A 283 -34.85 -3.08 -12.27
N GLN A 284 -33.84 -2.47 -12.91
CA GLN A 284 -33.99 -1.90 -14.24
C GLN A 284 -34.37 -2.96 -15.28
N ARG A 285 -33.75 -4.15 -15.24
CA ARG A 285 -34.10 -5.28 -16.12
C ARG A 285 -35.51 -5.82 -15.86
N LEU A 286 -36.01 -5.68 -14.63
CA LEU A 286 -37.40 -5.99 -14.27
C LEU A 286 -38.39 -4.88 -14.68
N GLY A 287 -37.92 -3.83 -15.36
CA GLY A 287 -38.75 -2.74 -15.88
C GLY A 287 -38.89 -1.54 -14.93
N ALA A 288 -38.14 -1.48 -13.83
CA ALA A 288 -38.17 -0.32 -12.94
C ALA A 288 -37.51 0.90 -13.59
N ASN A 289 -38.17 2.06 -13.52
CA ASN A 289 -37.53 3.32 -13.88
C ASN A 289 -36.66 3.82 -12.71
N VAL A 290 -35.40 3.39 -12.68
CA VAL A 290 -34.46 3.68 -11.58
C VAL A 290 -34.20 5.18 -11.36
N SER A 291 -34.40 6.01 -12.38
CA SER A 291 -34.21 7.47 -12.30
C SER A 291 -35.35 8.23 -11.62
N SER A 292 -36.55 7.64 -11.57
CA SER A 292 -37.73 8.26 -10.95
C SER A 292 -38.28 7.44 -9.77
N ALA A 293 -37.61 6.35 -9.39
CA ALA A 293 -38.03 5.50 -8.30
C ALA A 293 -37.74 6.18 -6.94
N GLN A 294 -38.80 6.61 -6.27
CA GLN A 294 -38.73 7.18 -4.93
C GLN A 294 -38.62 6.07 -3.87
N GLY A 295 -37.68 6.22 -2.95
CA GLY A 295 -37.53 5.37 -1.77
C GLY A 295 -38.42 5.81 -0.60
N PRO A 296 -38.48 5.03 0.49
CA PRO A 296 -39.38 5.29 1.62
C PRO A 296 -39.15 6.63 2.34
N THR A 297 -37.94 7.19 2.26
CA THR A 297 -37.57 8.46 2.90
C THR A 297 -37.89 9.69 2.05
N GLY A 298 -38.43 9.48 0.85
CA GLY A 298 -38.66 10.53 -0.14
C GLY A 298 -37.45 10.81 -1.05
N LEU A 299 -36.25 10.32 -0.70
CA LEU A 299 -35.07 10.34 -1.58
C LEU A 299 -35.21 9.29 -2.70
N GLY A 300 -34.41 9.42 -3.76
CA GLY A 300 -34.37 8.41 -4.81
C GLY A 300 -33.81 7.08 -4.30
N LYS A 301 -34.47 5.97 -4.64
CA LYS A 301 -34.12 4.62 -4.17
C LYS A 301 -32.76 4.17 -4.70
N TYR A 302 -32.48 4.44 -5.97
CA TYR A 302 -31.25 4.00 -6.65
C TYR A 302 -30.28 5.14 -6.93
N LEU A 303 -30.80 6.31 -7.28
CA LEU A 303 -30.02 7.49 -7.65
C LEU A 303 -30.50 8.70 -6.84
N MET A 304 -29.58 9.49 -6.34
CA MET A 304 -29.85 10.75 -5.64
C MET A 304 -28.74 11.77 -5.93
N ARG A 305 -28.78 12.93 -5.29
CA ARG A 305 -27.73 13.95 -5.41
C ARG A 305 -26.79 13.94 -4.22
N SER A 306 -25.51 14.15 -4.48
CA SER A 306 -24.53 14.54 -3.48
C SER A 306 -24.87 15.93 -2.91
N PRO A 307 -24.20 16.35 -1.82
CA PRO A 307 -24.32 17.73 -1.31
C PRO A 307 -23.93 18.82 -2.34
N SER A 308 -23.06 18.51 -3.30
CA SER A 308 -22.61 19.40 -4.38
C SER A 308 -23.41 19.24 -5.69
N GLY A 309 -24.34 18.30 -5.75
CA GLY A 309 -25.31 18.17 -6.83
C GLY A 309 -25.02 17.07 -7.86
N GLU A 310 -23.89 16.37 -7.80
CA GLU A 310 -23.59 15.21 -8.64
C GLU A 310 -24.59 14.07 -8.41
N ILE A 311 -24.91 13.32 -9.47
CA ILE A 311 -25.72 12.11 -9.37
C ILE A 311 -24.87 10.98 -8.77
N ILE A 312 -25.38 10.37 -7.70
CA ILE A 312 -24.72 9.32 -6.91
C ILE A 312 -25.68 8.17 -6.65
N PHE A 313 -25.18 7.00 -6.23
CA PHE A 313 -26.07 5.93 -5.77
C PHE A 313 -26.80 6.30 -4.47
N GLY A 314 -28.06 5.85 -4.35
CA GLY A 314 -28.93 6.06 -3.21
C GLY A 314 -28.70 5.10 -2.05
N GLY A 315 -29.47 5.28 -0.98
CA GLY A 315 -29.35 4.47 0.25
C GLY A 315 -28.11 4.84 1.09
N GLU A 316 -27.70 3.95 1.99
CA GLU A 316 -26.58 4.24 2.90
C GLU A 316 -25.23 4.44 2.20
N THR A 317 -25.10 3.93 0.98
CA THR A 317 -23.89 4.11 0.17
C THR A 317 -23.72 5.56 -0.32
N MET A 318 -24.68 6.46 -0.06
CA MET A 318 -24.51 7.90 -0.30
C MET A 318 -23.23 8.48 0.32
N ARG A 319 -22.73 7.87 1.41
CA ARG A 319 -21.48 8.25 2.08
C ARG A 319 -20.21 7.89 1.30
N PHE A 320 -20.31 7.02 0.30
CA PHE A 320 -19.20 6.47 -0.48
C PHE A 320 -19.18 6.98 -1.93
N TRP A 321 -19.84 8.10 -2.19
CA TRP A 321 -19.95 8.67 -3.52
C TRP A 321 -18.62 9.15 -4.13
N ASP A 322 -17.61 9.37 -3.27
CA ASP A 322 -16.23 9.68 -3.66
C ASP A 322 -15.49 8.50 -4.32
N LEU A 323 -16.03 7.28 -4.22
CA LEU A 323 -15.42 6.10 -4.85
C LEU A 323 -15.23 6.32 -6.34
N ARG A 324 -14.02 6.02 -6.81
CA ARG A 324 -13.68 5.86 -8.21
C ARG A 324 -13.17 4.44 -8.41
N ALA A 325 -13.72 3.72 -9.39
CA ALA A 325 -13.26 2.38 -9.74
C ALA A 325 -13.41 2.10 -11.24
N PRO A 326 -12.50 1.34 -11.87
CA PRO A 326 -12.50 1.13 -13.32
C PRO A 326 -13.80 0.53 -13.86
N TRP A 327 -14.52 -0.24 -13.03
CA TRP A 327 -15.80 -0.85 -13.41
C TRP A 327 -16.99 0.12 -13.37
N VAL A 328 -16.92 1.24 -12.64
CA VAL A 328 -18.02 2.21 -12.53
C VAL A 328 -17.77 3.49 -13.33
N GLU A 329 -16.51 3.88 -13.52
CA GLU A 329 -16.15 5.12 -14.23
C GLU A 329 -16.73 5.25 -15.65
N PRO A 330 -16.87 4.19 -16.46
CA PRO A 330 -17.50 4.30 -17.78
C PRO A 330 -18.93 4.89 -17.73
N LEU A 331 -19.64 4.69 -16.61
CA LEU A 331 -21.01 5.16 -16.38
C LEU A 331 -21.08 6.58 -15.81
N ARG A 332 -19.94 7.21 -15.54
CA ARG A 332 -19.86 8.58 -15.04
C ARG A 332 -19.79 9.57 -16.20
N GLY A 333 -20.39 10.73 -16.02
CA GLY A 333 -20.31 11.91 -16.88
C GLY A 333 -19.92 13.16 -16.07
N PRO A 334 -19.98 14.36 -16.67
CA PRO A 334 -19.57 15.60 -16.00
C PRO A 334 -20.33 15.91 -14.71
N ASN A 335 -21.55 15.39 -14.55
CA ASN A 335 -22.44 15.65 -13.41
C ASN A 335 -22.61 14.41 -12.49
N GLY A 336 -21.63 13.52 -12.43
CA GLY A 336 -21.74 12.25 -11.70
C GLY A 336 -22.26 11.11 -12.57
N LEU A 337 -22.99 10.16 -11.99
CA LEU A 337 -23.55 9.02 -12.72
C LEU A 337 -24.51 9.46 -13.85
N ASP A 338 -24.30 8.96 -15.06
CA ASP A 338 -25.09 9.34 -16.23
C ASP A 338 -26.27 8.37 -16.43
N ILE A 339 -27.48 8.91 -16.38
CA ILE A 339 -28.73 8.12 -16.50
C ILE A 339 -28.85 7.44 -17.88
N ASN A 340 -28.39 8.09 -18.95
CA ASN A 340 -28.44 7.50 -20.29
C ASN A 340 -27.47 6.33 -20.40
N LYS A 341 -26.26 6.48 -19.85
CA LYS A 341 -25.29 5.38 -19.81
C LYS A 341 -25.78 4.22 -18.95
N ILE A 342 -26.35 4.51 -17.77
CA ILE A 342 -26.95 3.49 -16.90
C ILE A 342 -28.05 2.71 -17.63
N LYS A 343 -28.83 3.36 -18.48
CA LYS A 343 -29.91 2.71 -19.23
C LYS A 343 -29.41 1.84 -20.37
N ASN A 344 -28.34 2.27 -21.07
CA ASN A 344 -28.01 1.72 -22.38
C ASN A 344 -26.63 1.03 -22.45
N ASP A 345 -25.70 1.38 -21.56
CA ASP A 345 -24.27 1.09 -21.76
C ASP A 345 -23.69 0.14 -20.70
N ILE A 346 -24.51 -0.34 -19.75
CA ILE A 346 -24.06 -1.31 -18.75
C ILE A 346 -23.66 -2.62 -19.43
N GLN A 347 -22.42 -3.03 -19.17
CA GLN A 347 -21.83 -4.22 -19.75
C GLN A 347 -21.92 -5.43 -18.79
N PRO A 348 -22.05 -6.67 -19.32
CA PRO A 348 -22.07 -7.88 -18.49
C PRO A 348 -20.84 -8.05 -17.59
N TRP A 349 -19.66 -7.54 -18.00
CA TRP A 349 -18.46 -7.61 -17.16
C TRP A 349 -18.53 -6.69 -15.94
N GLN A 350 -19.20 -5.53 -16.05
CA GLN A 350 -19.44 -4.63 -14.91
C GLN A 350 -20.40 -5.28 -13.91
N GLU A 351 -21.43 -5.97 -14.42
CA GLU A 351 -22.36 -6.73 -13.58
C GLU A 351 -21.67 -7.86 -12.81
N ARG A 352 -20.82 -8.65 -13.49
CA ARG A 352 -20.03 -9.70 -12.83
C ARG A 352 -19.12 -9.12 -11.76
N ARG A 353 -18.38 -8.06 -12.09
CA ARG A 353 -17.45 -7.41 -11.19
C ARG A 353 -18.15 -6.83 -9.95
N ALA A 354 -19.29 -6.17 -10.14
CA ALA A 354 -20.06 -5.62 -9.04
C ALA A 354 -20.71 -6.72 -8.17
N ALA A 355 -21.22 -7.78 -8.78
CA ALA A 355 -21.76 -8.92 -8.02
C ALA A 355 -20.66 -9.59 -7.18
N GLU A 356 -19.48 -9.82 -7.77
CA GLU A 356 -18.31 -10.35 -7.07
C GLU A 356 -17.87 -9.45 -5.91
N TYR A 357 -17.78 -8.13 -6.13
CA TYR A 357 -17.33 -7.21 -5.10
C TYR A 357 -18.35 -6.99 -3.98
N MET A 358 -19.65 -7.06 -4.29
CA MET A 358 -20.71 -7.05 -3.27
C MET A 358 -20.57 -8.27 -2.34
N THR A 359 -20.27 -9.46 -2.88
CA THR A 359 -20.17 -10.70 -2.08
C THR A 359 -18.82 -10.90 -1.41
N HIS A 360 -17.81 -10.10 -1.77
CA HIS A 360 -16.48 -10.09 -1.17
C HIS A 360 -16.20 -8.77 -0.41
N ALA A 361 -17.25 -8.18 0.18
CA ALA A 361 -17.09 -7.02 1.04
C ALA A 361 -16.11 -7.34 2.19
N PRO A 362 -15.27 -6.40 2.64
CA PRO A 362 -14.21 -6.65 3.63
C PRO A 362 -14.73 -6.77 5.07
N LEU A 363 -15.73 -7.64 5.28
CA LEU A 363 -16.31 -7.99 6.57
C LEU A 363 -16.12 -9.49 6.83
N GLY A 364 -15.72 -9.80 8.05
CA GLY A 364 -15.63 -11.16 8.55
C GLY A 364 -15.19 -11.19 10.01
N SER A 365 -15.35 -12.34 10.64
CA SER A 365 -14.97 -12.55 12.04
C SER A 365 -13.47 -12.86 12.20
N LEU A 366 -12.97 -12.78 13.43
CA LEU A 366 -11.57 -13.11 13.75
C LEU A 366 -11.21 -14.58 13.41
N ASN A 367 -12.17 -15.49 13.53
CA ASN A 367 -12.00 -16.90 13.12
C ASN A 367 -12.29 -17.13 11.62
N SER A 368 -12.26 -16.07 10.82
CA SER A 368 -12.38 -16.06 9.36
C SER A 368 -13.74 -16.49 8.78
N VAL A 369 -14.84 -16.24 9.49
CA VAL A 369 -16.19 -16.40 8.94
C VAL A 369 -16.52 -15.13 8.17
N GLY A 370 -16.64 -15.23 6.84
CA GLY A 370 -16.93 -14.10 5.97
C GLY A 370 -18.38 -13.65 6.07
N GLY A 371 -18.60 -12.34 5.95
CA GLY A 371 -19.93 -11.73 6.00
C GLY A 371 -20.15 -10.86 7.23
N VAL A 372 -21.42 -10.56 7.50
CA VAL A 372 -21.83 -9.74 8.65
C VAL A 372 -21.69 -10.50 9.97
N ALA A 373 -21.72 -9.80 11.10
CA ALA A 373 -21.54 -10.40 12.42
C ALA A 373 -22.61 -11.47 12.78
N THR A 374 -23.76 -11.46 12.11
CA THR A 374 -24.85 -12.43 12.29
C THR A 374 -24.84 -13.55 11.24
N GLU A 375 -23.80 -13.62 10.39
CA GLU A 375 -23.68 -14.65 9.36
C GLU A 375 -23.39 -16.02 9.99
N ILE A 376 -23.96 -17.07 9.40
CA ILE A 376 -23.68 -18.45 9.84
C ILE A 376 -22.32 -18.92 9.33
N ASN A 377 -21.73 -19.92 10.00
CA ASN A 377 -20.49 -20.53 9.54
C ASN A 377 -20.68 -21.22 8.18
N SER A 378 -20.12 -20.65 7.11
CA SER A 378 -20.15 -21.24 5.78
C SER A 378 -18.97 -20.79 4.92
N VAL A 379 -18.74 -19.49 4.82
CA VAL A 379 -17.70 -18.91 3.97
C VAL A 379 -16.45 -18.61 4.80
N ASN A 380 -15.31 -19.21 4.44
CA ASN A 380 -14.03 -18.90 5.06
C ASN A 380 -13.36 -17.72 4.34
N TYR A 381 -13.59 -16.50 4.83
CA TYR A 381 -13.12 -15.28 4.17
C TYR A 381 -12.94 -14.12 5.16
N VAL A 382 -11.77 -13.49 5.10
CA VAL A 382 -11.54 -12.12 5.58
C VAL A 382 -10.64 -11.44 4.56
N SER A 383 -11.05 -10.27 4.09
CA SER A 383 -10.30 -9.52 3.08
C SER A 383 -8.85 -9.25 3.51
N PRO A 384 -7.86 -9.38 2.61
CA PRO A 384 -6.50 -8.88 2.84
C PRO A 384 -6.47 -7.42 3.28
N ARG A 385 -7.40 -6.58 2.81
CA ARG A 385 -7.49 -5.18 3.24
C ARG A 385 -7.79 -5.04 4.72
N SER A 386 -8.66 -5.88 5.27
CA SER A 386 -8.96 -5.89 6.71
C SER A 386 -7.75 -6.34 7.53
N TRP A 387 -7.05 -7.39 7.09
CA TRP A 387 -5.81 -7.85 7.74
C TRP A 387 -4.72 -6.78 7.72
N LEU A 388 -4.46 -6.18 6.56
CA LEU A 388 -3.42 -5.16 6.38
C LEU A 388 -3.76 -3.88 7.14
N CYS A 389 -4.99 -3.37 7.02
CA CYS A 389 -5.43 -2.16 7.73
C CYS A 389 -5.34 -2.35 9.25
N CYS A 390 -5.90 -3.44 9.77
CA CYS A 390 -5.90 -3.73 11.21
C CYS A 390 -4.48 -3.88 11.76
N SER A 391 -3.65 -4.72 11.12
CA SER A 391 -2.27 -4.95 11.57
C SER A 391 -1.43 -3.67 11.57
N HIS A 392 -1.46 -2.89 10.49
CA HIS A 392 -0.66 -1.67 10.38
C HIS A 392 -1.17 -0.55 11.30
N PHE A 393 -2.48 -0.49 11.58
CA PHE A 393 -3.02 0.43 12.57
C PHE A 393 -2.48 0.13 13.97
N PHE A 394 -2.56 -1.12 14.42
CA PHE A 394 -2.08 -1.50 15.75
C PHE A 394 -0.56 -1.36 15.89
N LEU A 395 0.20 -1.73 14.84
CA LEU A 395 1.63 -1.46 14.79
C LEU A 395 1.87 0.05 14.91
N GLY A 396 1.27 0.87 14.04
CA GLY A 396 1.41 2.32 14.05
C GLY A 396 1.08 2.96 15.40
N PHE A 397 0.02 2.47 16.08
CA PHE A 397 -0.35 2.90 17.42
C PHE A 397 0.71 2.55 18.47
N PHE A 398 1.20 1.31 18.51
CA PHE A 398 2.24 0.94 19.49
C PHE A 398 3.59 1.61 19.21
N PHE A 399 3.91 1.90 17.95
CA PHE A 399 5.05 2.74 17.57
C PHE A 399 4.88 4.21 18.01
N LEU A 400 3.65 4.70 18.23
CA LEU A 400 3.42 6.04 18.81
C LEU A 400 3.60 6.05 20.33
N VAL A 401 3.23 4.95 20.99
CA VAL A 401 3.32 4.80 22.44
C VAL A 401 4.77 4.64 22.90
N GLY A 402 5.57 3.89 22.12
CA GLY A 402 7.01 3.75 22.34
C GLY A 402 7.78 4.98 21.91
#